data_AF-A0A523S0J4-F1
#
_entry.id   AF-A0A523S0J4-F1
#
_cell.length_a   1.000
_cell.length_b   1.000
_cell.length_c   1.000
_cell.angle_alpha   90.00
_cell.angle_beta   90.00
_cell.angle_gamma   90.00
#
_symmetry.space_group_name_H-M   'P 1'
#
loop_
_entity.id
_entity.type
_entity.pdbx_description
1 polymer ?
#
loop_
_entity_poly.entity_id
_entity_poly.type
_entity_poly.pdbx_seq_one_letter_code
_entity_poly.pdbx_strand_id
1 'polypeptide(L)'
;MKFNTWSKDRILHGMKRLTSRRIAYMGDPDVEYITPQLPWWFIKEFLYRGEGAFSPDELQRVINQIFRRKVGPEELFYVHVLKESEG
;
A
#
# COMPACT_ATOMS: atom_id res chain seq x y z
N MET A 1 -6.19 -10.30 -5.30
CA MET A 1 -5.18 -10.09 -4.21
C MET A 1 -5.65 -10.53 -2.81
N LYS A 2 -4.77 -10.82 -1.82
CA LYS A 2 -5.17 -11.01 -0.39
C LYS A 2 -4.82 -9.78 0.45
N PHE A 3 -5.84 -9.02 0.85
CA PHE A 3 -5.71 -7.89 1.79
C PHE A 3 -5.95 -8.33 3.24
N ASN A 4 -5.26 -7.71 4.19
CA ASN A 4 -5.60 -7.84 5.62
C ASN A 4 -6.88 -7.05 5.95
N THR A 5 -7.46 -7.28 7.14
CA THR A 5 -8.71 -6.63 7.57
C THR A 5 -8.62 -5.10 7.50
N TRP A 6 -7.51 -4.51 7.93
CA TRP A 6 -7.29 -3.05 7.87
C TRP A 6 -7.33 -2.50 6.45
N SER A 7 -6.70 -3.20 5.49
CA SER A 7 -6.70 -2.75 4.09
C SER A 7 -8.06 -2.92 3.45
N LYS A 8 -8.79 -4.01 3.76
CA LYS A 8 -10.14 -4.25 3.22
C LYS A 8 -11.12 -3.18 3.65
N ASP A 9 -11.12 -2.83 4.93
CA ASP A 9 -11.98 -1.79 5.50
C ASP A 9 -11.75 -0.44 4.81
N ARG A 10 -10.48 -0.04 4.66
CA ARG A 10 -10.13 1.22 4.01
C ARG A 10 -10.41 1.27 2.51
N ILE A 11 -10.33 0.13 1.81
CA ILE A 11 -10.74 0.04 0.41
C ILE A 11 -12.26 0.22 0.32
N LEU A 12 -13.02 -0.47 1.17
CA LEU A 12 -14.49 -0.39 1.21
C LEU A 12 -14.98 1.04 1.48
N HIS A 13 -14.28 1.78 2.34
CA HIS A 13 -14.59 3.17 2.65
C HIS A 13 -13.95 4.19 1.67
N GLY A 14 -13.39 3.74 0.55
CA GLY A 14 -12.80 4.61 -0.48
C GLY A 14 -11.54 5.38 -0.04
N MET A 15 -10.95 5.01 1.09
CA MET A 15 -9.79 5.67 1.67
C MET A 15 -8.47 5.17 1.08
N LYS A 16 -8.42 3.90 0.69
CA LYS A 16 -7.21 3.25 0.16
C LYS A 16 -7.32 3.06 -1.34
N ARG A 17 -6.43 3.71 -2.07
CA ARG A 17 -6.29 3.63 -3.53
C ARG A 17 -4.98 3.00 -3.99
N LEU A 18 -4.02 2.89 -3.08
CA LEU A 18 -2.69 2.34 -3.32
C LEU A 18 -2.44 1.15 -2.40
N THR A 19 -1.59 0.21 -2.82
CA THR A 19 -1.01 -0.77 -1.90
C THR A 19 0.45 -1.08 -2.20
N SER A 20 1.26 -1.13 -1.15
CA SER A 20 2.68 -1.44 -1.23
C SER A 20 2.93 -2.95 -1.10
N ARG A 21 3.77 -3.49 -1.97
CA ARG A 21 4.10 -4.91 -2.06
C ARG A 21 5.56 -5.12 -2.45
N ARG A 22 6.13 -6.26 -2.07
CA ARG A 22 7.47 -6.68 -2.54
C ARG A 22 7.49 -7.31 -3.92
N ILE A 23 6.33 -7.74 -4.39
CA ILE A 23 6.14 -8.44 -5.66
C ILE A 23 5.15 -7.62 -6.47
N ALA A 24 5.47 -7.37 -7.74
CA ALA A 24 4.67 -6.54 -8.63
C ALA A 24 3.28 -7.13 -8.98
N TYR A 25 3.08 -8.44 -8.89
CA TYR A 25 1.83 -9.14 -9.28
C TYR A 25 1.28 -8.66 -10.63
N MET A 26 2.06 -8.83 -11.70
CA MET A 26 1.67 -8.47 -13.06
C MET A 26 0.37 -9.20 -13.46
N GLY A 27 -0.60 -8.45 -14.00
CA GLY A 27 -1.88 -9.00 -14.46
C GLY A 27 -2.93 -9.20 -13.35
N ASP A 28 -2.73 -8.66 -12.14
CA ASP A 28 -3.79 -8.62 -11.13
C ASP A 28 -4.97 -7.77 -11.67
N PRO A 29 -6.18 -8.34 -11.82
CA PRO A 29 -7.31 -7.64 -12.42
C PRO A 29 -7.77 -6.44 -11.60
N ASP A 30 -7.43 -6.38 -10.31
CA ASP A 30 -7.79 -5.30 -9.38
C ASP A 30 -6.80 -4.11 -9.44
N VAL A 31 -5.71 -4.24 -10.20
CA VAL A 31 -4.63 -3.24 -10.29
C VAL A 31 -4.66 -2.56 -11.65
N GLU A 32 -4.63 -1.23 -11.64
CA GLU A 32 -4.57 -0.41 -12.85
C GLU A 32 -3.13 -0.19 -13.31
N TYR A 33 -2.25 0.13 -12.35
CA TYR A 33 -0.86 0.49 -12.62
C TYR A 33 0.06 0.02 -11.50
N ILE A 34 1.29 -0.34 -11.86
CA ILE A 34 2.35 -0.72 -10.92
C ILE A 34 3.56 0.18 -11.18
N THR A 35 4.00 0.90 -10.15
CA THR A 35 5.19 1.75 -10.24
C THR A 35 6.48 0.90 -10.39
N PRO A 36 7.60 1.48 -10.85
CA PRO A 36 8.92 0.99 -10.46
C PRO A 36 9.04 0.88 -8.93
N GLN A 37 10.02 0.13 -8.45
CA GLN A 37 10.25 0.05 -7.01
C GLN A 37 10.62 1.41 -6.43
N LEU A 38 9.96 1.78 -5.33
CA LEU A 38 10.20 3.00 -4.59
C LEU A 38 10.70 2.66 -3.18
N PRO A 39 11.60 3.48 -2.61
CA PRO A 39 12.03 3.29 -1.24
C PRO A 39 10.90 3.59 -0.26
N TRP A 40 10.87 2.85 0.84
CA TRP A 40 9.81 2.94 1.84
C TRP A 40 9.65 4.34 2.43
N TRP A 41 10.76 5.06 2.65
CA TRP A 41 10.68 6.44 3.14
C TRP A 41 9.83 7.31 2.21
N PHE A 42 9.97 7.16 0.90
CA PHE A 42 9.22 7.96 -0.07
C PHE A 42 7.73 7.63 -0.01
N ILE A 43 7.39 6.35 0.01
CA ILE A 43 6.00 5.88 0.10
C ILE A 43 5.36 6.38 1.40
N LYS A 44 6.08 6.24 2.52
CA LYS A 44 5.61 6.62 3.84
C LYS A 44 5.40 8.14 3.97
N GLU A 45 6.30 8.96 3.42
CA GLU A 45 6.19 10.43 3.53
C GLU A 45 5.17 11.01 2.53
N PHE A 46 5.12 10.52 1.30
CA PHE A 46 4.35 11.15 0.23
C PHE A 46 3.08 10.40 -0.17
N LEU A 47 3.02 9.08 0.02
CA LEU A 47 1.92 8.24 -0.50
C LEU A 47 1.03 7.66 0.62
N TYR A 48 1.26 8.02 1.88
CA TYR A 48 0.55 7.40 3.01
C TYR A 48 -0.96 7.54 2.95
N ARG A 49 -1.47 8.69 2.47
CA ARG A 49 -2.91 8.91 2.30
C ARG A 49 -3.50 7.97 1.25
N GLY A 50 -2.78 7.75 0.14
CA GLY A 50 -3.20 6.81 -0.90
C GLY A 50 -3.18 5.36 -0.42
N GLU A 51 -2.24 5.00 0.47
CA GLU A 51 -2.25 3.71 1.19
C GLU A 51 -3.42 3.59 2.19
N GLY A 52 -4.15 4.68 2.40
CA GLY A 52 -5.29 4.79 3.31
C GLY A 52 -4.92 5.23 4.71
N ALA A 53 -3.67 5.53 5.05
CA ALA A 53 -3.32 5.97 6.40
C ALA A 53 -3.63 7.46 6.65
N PHE A 54 -3.90 7.82 7.90
CA PHE A 54 -4.09 9.21 8.33
C PHE A 54 -2.78 9.94 8.58
N SER A 55 -1.68 9.20 8.82
CA SER A 55 -0.34 9.76 8.99
C SER A 55 0.75 8.79 8.52
N PRO A 56 1.96 9.30 8.22
CA PRO A 56 3.14 8.47 7.94
C PRO A 56 3.43 7.45 9.04
N ASP A 57 3.24 7.83 10.30
CA ASP A 57 3.47 6.96 11.46
C ASP A 57 2.44 5.83 11.56
N GLU A 58 1.18 6.10 11.24
CA GLU A 58 0.18 5.05 11.16
C GLU A 58 0.57 4.03 10.09
N LEU A 59 0.96 4.49 8.90
CA LEU A 59 1.38 3.61 7.83
C LEU A 59 2.60 2.77 8.24
N GLN A 60 3.58 3.38 8.94
CA GLN A 60 4.73 2.65 9.48
C GLN A 60 4.31 1.54 10.45
N ARG A 61 3.36 1.81 11.37
CA ARG A 61 2.85 0.80 12.30
C ARG A 61 2.19 -0.35 11.55
N VAL A 62 1.35 -0.04 10.57
CA VAL A 62 0.62 -1.04 9.78
C VAL A 62 1.58 -1.92 8.98
N ILE A 63 2.57 -1.35 8.30
CA ILE A 63 3.51 -2.18 7.53
C ILE A 63 4.35 -3.05 8.47
N ASN A 64 4.73 -2.54 9.64
CA ASN A 64 5.47 -3.34 10.63
C ASN A 64 4.64 -4.53 11.14
N GLN A 65 3.33 -4.36 11.32
CA GLN A 65 2.42 -5.45 11.68
C GLN A 65 2.30 -6.49 10.56
N ILE A 66 2.20 -6.05 9.30
CA ILE A 66 2.11 -6.95 8.13
C ILE A 66 3.38 -7.79 8.00
N PHE A 67 4.55 -7.15 8.09
CA PHE A 67 5.85 -7.83 7.94
C PHE A 67 6.36 -8.49 9.23
N ARG A 68 5.67 -8.27 10.37
CA ARG A 68 6.06 -8.72 11.70
C ARG A 68 7.49 -8.33 12.09
N ARG A 69 7.96 -7.18 11.58
CA ARG A 69 9.27 -6.59 11.87
C ARG A 69 9.27 -5.10 11.52
N LYS A 70 10.28 -4.36 11.99
CA LYS A 70 10.51 -2.99 11.54
C LYS A 70 10.91 -3.00 10.06
N VAL A 71 10.17 -2.28 9.22
CA VAL A 71 10.54 -2.00 7.82
C VAL A 71 11.46 -0.79 7.79
N GLY A 72 12.63 -0.96 7.16
CA GLY A 72 13.65 0.09 7.02
C GLY A 72 13.30 1.10 5.92
N PRO A 73 13.86 2.33 5.99
CA PRO A 73 13.55 3.41 5.05
C PRO A 73 13.96 3.11 3.59
N GLU A 74 15.07 2.39 3.40
CA GLU A 74 15.61 2.05 2.07
C GLU A 74 15.01 0.77 1.46
N GLU A 75 14.11 0.08 2.18
CA GLU A 75 13.48 -1.10 1.64
C GLU A 75 12.58 -0.74 0.46
N LEU A 76 12.70 -1.52 -0.61
CA LEU A 76 12.05 -1.25 -1.88
C LEU A 76 10.71 -1.98 -1.98
N PHE A 77 9.69 -1.24 -2.44
CA PHE A 77 8.35 -1.75 -2.67
C PHE A 77 7.82 -1.28 -4.02
N TYR A 78 7.04 -2.14 -4.66
CA TYR A 78 6.12 -1.75 -5.72
C TYR A 78 4.90 -1.10 -5.09
N VAL A 79 4.44 0.01 -5.68
CA VAL A 79 3.16 0.62 -5.35
C VAL A 79 2.17 0.25 -6.44
N HIS A 80 1.09 -0.43 -6.03
CA HIS A 80 0.02 -0.86 -6.91
C HIS A 80 -1.12 0.15 -6.78
N VAL A 81 -1.47 0.80 -7.88
CA VAL A 81 -2.65 1.65 -7.97
C VAL A 81 -3.85 0.73 -8.22
N LEU A 82 -4.81 0.76 -7.30
CA LEU A 82 -6.02 -0.05 -7.37
C LEU A 82 -7.00 0.60 -8.34
N LYS A 83 -7.72 -0.20 -9.11
CA LYS A 83 -8.84 0.29 -9.92
C LYS A 83 -9.92 0.87 -9.00
N GLU A 84 -10.52 1.99 -9.38
CA GLU A 84 -11.72 2.47 -8.71
C GLU A 84 -12.82 1.40 -8.86
N SER A 85 -13.39 0.97 -7.74
CA SER A 85 -14.56 0.08 -7.79
C SER A 85 -15.73 0.92 -8.28
N GLU A 86 -16.30 0.58 -9.43
CA GLU A 86 -17.58 1.13 -9.85
C GLU A 86 -18.60 0.82 -8.75
N GLY A 87 -19.05 1.87 -8.06
CA GLY A 87 -20.07 1.79 -7.01
C GLY A 87 -21.46 1.56 -7.59
#